data_AF-A0A8S3QJT8-F1
#
_entry.id   AF-A0A8S3QJT8-F1
#
_cell.length_a   1.000
_cell.length_b   1.000
_cell.length_c   1.000
_cell.angle_alpha   90.00
_cell.angle_beta   90.00
_cell.angle_gamma   90.00
#
_symmetry.space_group_name_H-M   'P 1'
#
loop_
_entity.id
_entity.type
_entity.pdbx_description
1 polymer ?
#
loop_
_entity_poly.entity_id
_entity_poly.type
_entity_poly.pdbx_seq_one_letter_code
_entity_poly.pdbx_strand_id
1 'polypeptide(L)'
;MMAPLLEEEENYVRLALLLKGVSPRAVRTYFDREFPPTHLPSTLNTNYNTLQDLKLKRVLNQAQWNLLFPRNVYLNFSSAIFAGPCSQGEREQGPANSWGEYPSELSSNIFDVIGVPDFITFDVIDVINYNSFDVIGVPVSTTFDVTLMICLIRNLTSVTQPINGFDSLPLPVETTPGPDLARIKWYRNILAHHDSNKMATGDFNTAWSNISI
;
A
#
# COMPACT_ATOMS: atom_id res chain seq x y z
N MET A 1 -20.99 -14.78 -28.58
CA MET A 1 -20.72 -13.34 -28.80
C MET A 1 -21.22 -12.60 -27.57
N MET A 2 -20.34 -11.95 -26.80
CA MET A 2 -20.77 -11.06 -25.70
C MET A 2 -21.23 -9.75 -26.32
N ALA A 3 -22.37 -9.20 -25.84
CA ALA A 3 -22.85 -7.90 -26.28
C ALA A 3 -21.81 -6.82 -25.92
N PRO A 4 -21.60 -5.79 -26.77
CA PRO A 4 -20.74 -4.66 -26.41
C PRO A 4 -21.32 -3.99 -25.16
N LEU A 5 -20.46 -3.75 -24.18
CA LEU A 5 -20.79 -2.98 -22.99
C LEU A 5 -21.24 -1.57 -23.43
N LEU A 6 -22.21 -1.00 -22.72
CA LEU A 6 -22.53 0.41 -22.92
C LEU A 6 -21.28 1.23 -22.52
N GLU A 7 -20.99 2.35 -23.20
CA GLU A 7 -19.81 3.20 -22.93
C GLU A 7 -19.61 3.47 -21.43
N GLU A 8 -20.70 3.66 -20.69
CA GLU A 8 -20.68 3.88 -19.25
C GLU A 8 -20.15 2.69 -18.42
N GLU A 9 -20.42 1.46 -18.86
CA GLU A 9 -19.92 0.25 -18.22
C GLU A 9 -18.41 0.10 -18.48
N GLU A 10 -17.95 0.42 -19.69
CA GLU A 10 -16.52 0.44 -20.00
C GLU A 10 -15.76 1.46 -19.15
N ASN A 11 -16.30 2.68 -19.02
CA ASN A 11 -15.72 3.74 -18.22
C ASN A 11 -15.56 3.32 -16.75
N TYR A 12 -16.61 2.73 -16.18
CA TYR A 12 -16.56 2.19 -14.82
C TYR A 12 -15.45 1.13 -14.68
N VAL A 13 -15.40 0.16 -15.61
CA VAL A 13 -14.40 -0.91 -15.59
C VAL A 13 -12.99 -0.35 -15.70
N ARG A 14 -12.74 0.60 -16.61
CA ARG A 14 -11.41 1.22 -16.79
C ARG A 14 -10.94 1.93 -15.51
N LEU A 15 -11.81 2.71 -14.88
CA LEU A 15 -11.48 3.39 -13.62
C LEU A 15 -11.27 2.38 -12.47
N ALA A 16 -12.10 1.34 -12.39
CA ALA A 16 -11.95 0.29 -11.40
C ALA A 16 -10.63 -0.46 -11.56
N LEU A 17 -10.19 -0.74 -12.79
CA LEU A 17 -8.89 -1.38 -13.08
C LEU A 17 -7.72 -0.48 -12.67
N LEU A 18 -7.78 0.82 -12.97
CA LEU A 18 -6.78 1.79 -12.52
C LEU A 18 -6.66 1.78 -11.00
N LEU A 19 -7.79 1.87 -10.30
CA LEU A 19 -7.81 2.01 -8.84
C LEU A 19 -7.55 0.69 -8.09
N LYS A 20 -7.98 -0.46 -8.61
CA LYS A 20 -7.81 -1.76 -7.95
C LYS A 20 -6.53 -2.47 -8.39
N GLY A 21 -6.03 -2.21 -9.59
CA GLY A 21 -4.83 -2.86 -10.14
C GLY A 21 -3.57 -2.02 -10.02
N VAL A 22 -3.63 -0.76 -10.47
CA VAL A 22 -2.44 0.10 -10.60
C VAL A 22 -2.16 0.87 -9.32
N SER A 23 -3.18 1.54 -8.75
CA SER A 23 -3.00 2.40 -7.58
C SER A 23 -2.36 1.71 -6.36
N PRO A 24 -2.66 0.42 -6.03
CA PRO A 24 -2.02 -0.24 -4.91
C PRO A 24 -0.51 -0.38 -5.07
N ARG A 25 -0.04 -0.58 -6.31
CA ARG A 25 1.38 -0.71 -6.61
C ARG A 25 2.08 0.64 -6.44
N ALA A 26 1.53 1.71 -7.01
CA ALA A 26 2.08 3.05 -6.87
C ALA A 26 2.16 3.51 -5.40
N VAL A 27 1.08 3.30 -4.65
CA VAL A 27 1.04 3.62 -3.21
C VAL A 27 2.03 2.77 -2.43
N ARG A 28 2.19 1.48 -2.77
CA ARG A 28 3.19 0.61 -2.12
C ARG A 28 4.61 1.05 -2.41
N THR A 29 4.93 1.40 -3.65
CA THR A 29 6.26 1.91 -4.02
C THR A 29 6.61 3.16 -3.21
N TYR A 30 5.66 4.09 -3.07
CA TYR A 30 5.85 5.26 -2.21
C TYR A 30 5.97 4.87 -0.73
N PHE A 31 5.12 3.96 -0.26
CA PHE A 31 5.15 3.47 1.11
C PHE A 31 6.51 2.84 1.46
N ASP A 32 7.04 1.96 0.62
CA ASP A 32 8.30 1.26 0.85
C ASP A 32 9.50 2.22 0.79
N ARG A 33 9.38 3.35 0.10
CA ARG A 33 10.37 4.44 0.12
C ARG A 33 10.40 5.16 1.46
N GLU A 34 9.24 5.49 2.02
CA GLU A 34 9.12 6.15 3.33
C GLU A 34 9.36 5.18 4.50
N PHE A 35 8.98 3.91 4.32
CA PHE A 35 9.04 2.85 5.31
C PHE A 35 9.68 1.58 4.70
N PRO A 36 11.02 1.55 4.55
CA PRO A 36 11.70 0.36 4.05
C PRO A 36 11.32 -0.88 4.86
N PRO A 37 11.07 -2.05 4.22
CA PRO A 37 10.65 -3.26 4.92
C PRO A 37 11.59 -3.69 6.06
N THR A 38 12.88 -3.36 5.95
CA THR A 38 13.92 -3.60 6.96
C THR A 38 13.72 -2.79 8.24
N HIS A 39 13.18 -1.58 8.13
CA HIS A 39 12.98 -0.65 9.25
C HIS A 39 11.51 -0.56 9.68
N LEU A 40 10.58 -1.10 8.89
CA LEU A 40 9.15 -1.04 9.14
C LEU A 40 8.74 -1.49 10.55
N PRO A 41 9.19 -2.65 11.10
CA PRO A 41 8.82 -3.05 12.45
C PRO A 41 9.31 -2.08 13.52
N SER A 42 10.52 -1.54 13.35
CA SER A 42 11.07 -0.54 14.27
C SER A 42 10.26 0.75 14.22
N THR A 43 9.95 1.26 13.02
CA THR A 43 9.16 2.48 12.84
C THR A 43 7.75 2.34 13.41
N LEU A 44 7.10 1.17 13.24
CA LEU A 44 5.79 0.89 13.83
C LEU A 44 5.84 0.89 15.36
N ASN A 45 6.89 0.29 15.95
CA ASN A 45 7.07 0.30 17.41
C ASN A 45 7.36 1.69 17.96
N THR A 46 8.19 2.49 17.29
CA THR A 46 8.45 3.89 17.69
C THR A 46 7.17 4.73 17.69
N ASN A 47 6.26 4.45 16.75
CA ASN A 47 5.01 5.18 16.59
C ASN A 47 3.80 4.47 17.24
N TYR A 48 4.04 3.53 18.16
CA TYR A 48 2.99 2.70 18.76
C TYR A 48 1.85 3.53 19.37
N ASN A 49 2.15 4.59 20.11
CA ASN A 49 1.15 5.43 20.76
C ASN A 49 0.23 6.12 19.74
N THR A 50 0.80 6.67 18.65
CA THR A 50 0.04 7.27 17.56
C THR A 50 -0.89 6.24 16.91
N LEU A 51 -0.39 5.03 16.65
CA LEU A 51 -1.18 3.94 16.07
C LEU A 51 -2.29 3.48 17.02
N GLN A 52 -2.01 3.43 18.33
CA GLN A 52 -2.98 3.10 19.36
C GLN A 52 -4.10 4.15 19.42
N ASP A 53 -3.78 5.44 19.33
CA ASP A 53 -4.77 6.52 19.25
C ASP A 53 -5.65 6.40 18.00
N LEU A 54 -5.05 6.06 16.85
CA LEU A 54 -5.81 5.83 15.61
C LEU A 54 -6.75 4.64 15.71
N LYS A 55 -6.35 3.58 16.42
CA LYS A 55 -7.21 2.43 16.74
C LYS A 55 -8.38 2.85 17.63
N LEU A 56 -8.11 3.61 18.69
CA LEU A 56 -9.14 4.12 19.60
C LEU A 56 -10.14 5.03 18.87
N LYS A 57 -9.65 5.86 17.94
CA LYS A 57 -10.47 6.71 17.06
C LYS A 57 -11.19 5.96 15.94
N ARG A 58 -11.12 4.63 15.89
CA ARG A 58 -11.74 3.77 14.86
C ARG A 58 -11.26 4.05 13.43
N VAL A 59 -10.13 4.72 13.26
CA VAL A 59 -9.51 4.94 11.95
C VAL A 59 -8.85 3.64 11.46
N LEU A 60 -8.24 2.89 12.38
CA LEU A 60 -7.73 1.54 12.14
C LEU A 60 -8.69 0.52 12.74
N ASN A 61 -9.12 -0.45 11.93
CA ASN A 61 -9.93 -1.56 12.41
C ASN A 61 -9.06 -2.68 13.02
N GLN A 62 -9.70 -3.66 13.67
CA GLN A 62 -8.96 -4.73 14.35
C GLN A 62 -8.19 -5.66 13.38
N ALA A 63 -8.67 -5.85 12.15
CA ALA A 63 -7.98 -6.66 11.15
C ALA A 63 -6.68 -5.98 10.70
N GLN A 64 -6.77 -4.68 10.36
CA GLN A 64 -5.61 -3.85 10.04
C GLN A 64 -4.62 -3.79 11.20
N TRP A 65 -5.11 -3.68 12.45
CA TRP A 65 -4.26 -3.74 13.63
C TRP A 65 -3.47 -5.06 13.72
N ASN A 66 -4.11 -6.20 13.43
CA ASN A 66 -3.44 -7.50 13.46
C ASN A 66 -2.37 -7.64 12.35
N LEU A 67 -2.48 -6.89 11.25
CA LEU A 67 -1.45 -6.84 10.21
C LEU A 67 -0.21 -6.04 10.68
N LEU A 68 -0.42 -4.97 11.46
CA LEU A 68 0.67 -4.16 12.01
C LEU A 68 1.35 -4.83 13.21
N PHE A 69 0.55 -5.44 14.08
CA PHE A 69 1.00 -6.11 15.30
C PHE A 69 0.37 -7.51 15.37
N PRO A 70 0.96 -8.50 14.66
CA PRO A 70 0.49 -9.87 14.70
C PRO A 70 0.50 -10.40 16.13
N ARG A 71 -0.54 -11.15 16.51
CA ARG A 71 -0.53 -11.86 17.80
C ARG A 71 0.59 -12.88 17.76
N ASN A 72 1.58 -12.72 18.62
CA ASN A 72 2.68 -13.66 18.73
C ASN A 72 2.21 -14.88 19.53
N VAL A 73 1.63 -15.87 18.84
CA VAL A 73 1.12 -17.11 19.45
C VAL A 73 2.28 -18.02 19.91
N TYR A 74 3.50 -17.79 19.43
CA TYR A 74 4.67 -18.64 19.69
C TYR A 74 5.48 -18.27 20.94
N LEU A 75 5.31 -17.07 21.53
CA LEU A 75 6.00 -16.71 22.78
C LEU A 75 5.44 -17.39 24.04
N ASN A 76 4.32 -18.12 23.92
CA ASN A 76 3.82 -18.96 25.01
C ASN A 76 4.48 -20.34 25.09
N PHE A 77 5.42 -20.69 24.20
CA PHE A 77 6.06 -22.02 24.19
C PHE A 77 7.59 -22.05 24.25
N SER A 78 8.30 -20.91 24.37
CA SER A 78 9.77 -20.97 24.38
C SER A 78 10.45 -20.00 25.36
N SER A 79 10.13 -20.13 26.65
CA SER A 79 11.06 -19.79 27.73
C SER A 79 11.78 -21.02 28.31
N ALA A 80 11.56 -22.22 27.75
CA ALA A 80 12.07 -23.48 28.31
C ALA A 80 13.11 -24.24 27.46
N ILE A 81 13.50 -23.77 26.27
CA ILE A 81 14.46 -24.52 25.41
C ILE A 81 15.87 -23.91 25.34
N PHE A 82 16.08 -22.65 25.75
CA PHE A 82 17.43 -22.08 25.83
C PHE A 82 18.04 -22.21 27.23
N ALA A 83 18.24 -23.45 27.68
CA ALA A 83 19.16 -23.78 28.76
C ALA A 83 19.97 -25.01 28.36
N GLY A 84 20.97 -24.79 27.51
CA GLY A 84 22.04 -25.73 27.22
C GLY A 84 23.29 -24.95 26.81
N PRO A 85 24.46 -25.16 27.43
CA PRO A 85 25.67 -24.41 27.10
C PRO A 85 26.46 -25.10 25.97
N CYS A 86 27.57 -24.47 25.57
CA CYS A 86 28.65 -24.95 24.68
C CYS A 86 28.45 -24.62 23.17
N SER A 87 29.43 -24.32 22.34
CA SER A 87 30.73 -23.62 22.38
C SER A 87 31.22 -23.61 20.92
N GLN A 88 31.94 -22.57 20.52
CA GLN A 88 32.86 -22.48 19.37
C GLN A 88 32.33 -22.72 17.94
N GLY A 89 32.37 -21.63 17.15
CA GLY A 89 33.22 -21.53 15.95
C GLY A 89 32.81 -22.30 14.72
N GLU A 90 32.43 -21.58 13.65
CA GLU A 90 33.17 -21.56 12.39
C GLU A 90 32.58 -20.53 11.42
N ARG A 91 33.47 -19.97 10.58
CA ARG A 91 33.19 -18.96 9.55
C ARG A 91 32.57 -19.65 8.35
N GLU A 92 31.59 -19.01 7.72
CA GLU A 92 31.40 -19.13 6.27
C GLU A 92 31.17 -17.76 5.65
N GLN A 93 32.11 -17.37 4.78
CA GLN A 93 31.98 -16.26 3.85
C GLN A 93 31.26 -16.79 2.60
N GLY A 94 30.19 -16.11 2.18
CA GLY A 94 29.53 -16.27 0.88
C GLY A 94 29.44 -14.91 0.18
N PRO A 95 29.40 -14.89 -1.18
CA PRO A 95 29.94 -13.78 -1.96
C PRO A 95 29.01 -12.57 -2.04
N ALA A 96 29.63 -11.39 -2.06
CA ALA A 96 28.99 -10.13 -2.41
C ALA A 96 28.71 -10.06 -3.92
N ASN A 97 27.45 -9.88 -4.29
CA ASN A 97 27.04 -9.29 -5.57
C ASN A 97 26.26 -8.00 -5.24
N SER A 98 26.90 -6.84 -5.37
CA SER A 98 26.80 -5.97 -6.55
C SER A 98 25.34 -5.68 -6.93
N TRP A 99 24.72 -4.78 -6.17
CA TRP A 99 23.61 -3.97 -6.66
C TRP A 99 24.18 -2.59 -6.96
N GLY A 100 24.13 -2.22 -8.24
CA GLY A 100 24.67 -0.98 -8.76
C GLY A 100 24.07 0.25 -8.08
N GLU A 101 24.85 1.33 -8.13
CA GLU A 101 24.48 2.66 -7.67
C GLU A 101 23.10 3.08 -8.20
N TYR A 102 22.21 3.50 -7.29
CA TYR A 102 20.98 4.18 -7.66
C TYR A 102 21.33 5.60 -8.17
N PRO A 103 20.80 6.04 -9.32
CA PRO A 103 21.03 7.39 -9.81
C PRO A 103 20.43 8.40 -8.82
N SER A 104 21.24 9.38 -8.42
CA SER A 104 20.91 10.36 -7.39
C SER A 104 20.03 11.51 -7.86
N GLU A 105 19.45 11.44 -9.05
CA GLU A 105 18.57 12.49 -9.55
C GLU A 105 17.46 11.85 -10.39
N LEU A 106 16.19 12.05 -10.01
CA LEU A 106 15.13 12.63 -10.87
C LEU A 106 13.70 12.46 -10.30
N SER A 107 12.96 13.56 -10.46
CA SER A 107 11.51 13.83 -10.44
C SER A 107 10.70 13.86 -9.13
N SER A 108 9.84 14.89 -9.06
CA SER A 108 8.87 15.21 -8.00
C SER A 108 7.50 14.53 -8.18
N ASN A 109 7.30 13.73 -9.24
CA ASN A 109 6.03 13.08 -9.56
C ASN A 109 6.08 11.55 -9.28
N ILE A 110 5.05 11.01 -8.63
CA ILE A 110 4.92 9.57 -8.31
C ILE A 110 4.72 8.69 -9.55
N PHE A 111 4.29 9.25 -10.68
CA PHE A 111 4.05 8.53 -11.93
C PHE A 111 5.26 8.51 -12.89
N ASP A 112 6.27 9.38 -12.71
CA ASP A 112 7.47 9.42 -13.56
C ASP A 112 8.43 8.24 -13.31
N VAL A 113 8.29 7.54 -12.18
CA VAL A 113 9.09 6.34 -11.85
C VAL A 113 8.69 5.13 -12.71
N ILE A 114 7.56 5.23 -13.42
CA ILE A 114 7.01 4.14 -14.21
C ILE A 114 7.48 4.29 -15.66
N GLY A 115 8.74 3.93 -15.92
CA GLY A 115 9.09 3.43 -17.25
C GLY A 115 8.13 2.29 -17.56
N VAL A 116 7.31 2.43 -18.60
CA VAL A 116 6.34 1.43 -19.01
C VAL A 116 7.10 0.30 -19.73
N PRO A 117 7.13 -0.92 -19.19
CA PRO A 117 7.11 -2.08 -20.07
C PRO A 117 5.82 -2.86 -19.83
N ASP A 118 5.09 -2.97 -20.93
CA ASP A 118 4.27 -4.11 -21.37
C ASP A 118 3.41 -4.86 -20.35
N PHE A 119 2.12 -4.71 -20.61
CA PHE A 119 0.96 -5.44 -20.14
C PHE A 119 1.13 -6.98 -20.10
N ILE A 120 0.54 -7.58 -19.04
CA ILE A 120 0.06 -8.96 -18.93
C ILE A 120 1.13 -10.06 -18.90
N THR A 121 1.64 -10.34 -17.70
CA THR A 121 1.77 -11.71 -17.15
C THR A 121 1.94 -11.59 -15.63
N PHE A 122 0.84 -11.56 -14.88
CA PHE A 122 0.90 -12.01 -13.49
C PHE A 122 -0.26 -12.97 -13.30
N ASP A 123 0.10 -14.24 -13.28
CA ASP A 123 -0.80 -15.38 -13.28
C ASP A 123 -1.77 -15.34 -12.11
N VAL A 124 -2.96 -15.87 -12.37
CA VAL A 124 -4.06 -16.13 -11.43
C VAL A 124 -3.60 -16.90 -10.17
N ILE A 125 -2.39 -17.48 -10.19
CA ILE A 125 -1.77 -18.23 -9.11
C ILE A 125 -1.40 -17.33 -7.91
N ASP A 126 -1.02 -16.07 -8.12
CA ASP A 126 -0.67 -15.18 -6.99
C ASP A 126 -1.88 -14.77 -6.14
N VAL A 127 -3.09 -14.81 -6.73
CA VAL A 127 -4.34 -14.54 -6.02
C VAL A 127 -4.76 -15.71 -5.13
N ILE A 128 -4.40 -16.95 -5.49
CA ILE A 128 -4.74 -18.14 -4.72
C ILE A 128 -3.74 -18.37 -3.56
N ASN A 129 -2.47 -18.00 -3.73
CA ASN A 129 -1.46 -18.15 -2.68
C ASN A 129 -1.54 -17.08 -1.56
N TYR A 130 -2.40 -16.07 -1.68
CA TYR A 130 -2.56 -15.01 -0.66
C TYR A 130 -3.28 -15.47 0.63
N ASN A 131 -3.85 -16.68 0.67
CA ASN A 131 -4.67 -17.16 1.80
C ASN A 131 -4.10 -18.38 2.56
N SER A 132 -2.81 -18.73 2.43
CA SER A 132 -2.28 -19.94 3.11
C SER A 132 -0.83 -19.92 3.57
N PHE A 133 -0.28 -18.76 3.93
CA PHE A 133 0.88 -18.74 4.81
C PHE A 133 0.60 -17.81 5.98
N ASP A 134 0.27 -18.40 7.13
CA ASP A 134 0.29 -17.73 8.43
C ASP A 134 1.71 -17.15 8.62
N VAL A 135 1.89 -15.87 8.29
CA VAL A 135 3.19 -15.21 8.38
C VAL A 135 3.51 -14.94 9.85
N ILE A 136 4.57 -15.61 10.28
CA ILE A 136 5.33 -15.40 11.50
C ILE A 136 5.57 -13.90 11.74
N GLY A 137 4.88 -13.33 12.73
CA GLY A 137 5.33 -12.29 13.66
C GLY A 137 5.84 -10.92 13.17
N VAL A 138 6.02 -10.70 11.86
CA VAL A 138 6.63 -9.48 11.33
C VAL A 138 5.70 -8.82 10.29
N PRO A 139 5.38 -7.52 10.45
CA PRO A 139 4.55 -6.80 9.49
C PRO A 139 5.28 -6.62 8.15
N VAL A 140 4.58 -6.90 7.04
CA VAL A 140 5.12 -6.78 5.68
C VAL A 140 4.18 -5.93 4.82
N SER A 141 4.72 -4.94 4.09
CA SER A 141 3.93 -3.98 3.31
C SER A 141 3.09 -4.60 2.19
N THR A 142 3.48 -5.78 1.69
CA THR A 142 2.72 -6.55 0.70
C THR A 142 1.36 -7.01 1.22
N THR A 143 1.21 -7.16 2.53
CA THR A 143 -0.03 -7.57 3.18
C THR A 143 -1.01 -6.42 3.42
N PHE A 144 -0.55 -5.17 3.23
CA PHE A 144 -1.34 -3.99 3.55
C PHE A 144 -2.26 -3.60 2.40
N ASP A 145 -3.51 -3.29 2.74
CA ASP A 145 -4.43 -2.66 1.81
C ASP A 145 -4.04 -1.19 1.57
N VAL A 146 -4.50 -0.62 0.45
CA VAL A 146 -4.18 0.77 0.05
C VAL A 146 -4.62 1.80 1.09
N THR A 147 -5.76 1.57 1.73
CA THR A 147 -6.28 2.50 2.75
C THR A 147 -5.40 2.48 3.99
N LEU A 148 -4.89 1.31 4.39
CA LEU A 148 -3.94 1.16 5.48
C LEU A 148 -2.62 1.87 5.16
N MET A 149 -2.04 1.66 3.97
CA MET A 149 -0.80 2.34 3.55
C MET A 149 -0.96 3.87 3.57
N ILE A 150 -2.05 4.40 3.00
CA ILE A 150 -2.36 5.84 3.03
C ILE A 150 -2.52 6.35 4.47
N CYS A 151 -3.18 5.57 5.33
CA CYS A 151 -3.38 5.92 6.73
C CYS A 151 -2.05 6.02 7.49
N LEU A 152 -1.12 5.10 7.26
CA LEU A 152 0.21 5.15 7.86
C LEU A 152 1.02 6.33 7.33
N ILE A 153 1.05 6.54 6.01
CA ILE A 153 1.78 7.66 5.39
C ILE A 153 1.31 8.99 5.98
N ARG A 154 -0.01 9.26 6.00
CA ARG A 154 -0.53 10.57 6.44
C ARG A 154 -0.33 10.86 7.93
N ASN A 155 -0.12 9.84 8.77
CA ASN A 155 -0.01 10.01 10.22
C ASN A 155 1.43 9.87 10.73
N LEU A 156 2.29 9.17 10.01
CA LEU A 156 3.65 8.86 10.45
C LEU A 156 4.73 9.58 9.62
N THR A 157 4.37 10.24 8.53
CA THR A 157 5.29 11.07 7.72
C THR A 157 4.86 12.54 7.73
N SER A 158 5.73 13.42 7.23
CA SER A 158 5.47 14.86 7.06
C SER A 158 4.83 15.20 5.72
N VAL A 159 4.04 14.29 5.14
CA VAL A 159 3.35 14.56 3.87
C VAL A 159 2.41 15.77 3.99
N THR A 160 2.40 16.64 2.96
CA THR A 160 1.57 17.84 2.94
C THR A 160 0.09 17.46 2.99
N GLN A 161 -0.63 18.01 3.98
CA GLN A 161 -2.07 17.80 4.08
C GLN A 161 -2.79 18.56 2.96
N PRO A 162 -3.82 17.96 2.32
CA PRO A 162 -4.69 18.70 1.41
C PRO A 162 -5.42 19.84 2.15
N ILE A 163 -5.76 20.92 1.45
CA ILE A 163 -6.46 22.08 2.04
C ILE A 163 -7.73 21.66 2.79
N ASN A 164 -8.48 20.69 2.25
CA ASN A 164 -9.72 20.16 2.83
C ASN A 164 -9.51 18.89 3.66
N GLY A 165 -8.27 18.48 3.90
CA GLY A 165 -7.91 17.24 4.59
C GLY A 165 -8.01 15.97 3.73
N PHE A 166 -7.58 14.84 4.31
CA PHE A 166 -7.44 13.54 3.63
C PHE A 166 -8.75 12.75 3.46
N ASP A 167 -9.87 13.29 3.93
CA ASP A 167 -11.19 12.66 3.91
C ASP A 167 -12.16 13.43 2.99
N SER A 168 -11.64 14.37 2.20
CA SER A 168 -12.37 15.17 1.20
C SER A 168 -11.60 15.18 -0.12
N LEU A 169 -12.30 15.39 -1.24
CA LEU A 169 -11.65 15.51 -2.55
C LEU A 169 -10.76 16.76 -2.57
N PRO A 170 -9.44 16.61 -2.83
CA PRO A 170 -8.53 17.75 -2.99
C PRO A 170 -8.84 18.57 -4.23
N LEU A 171 -8.39 19.83 -4.25
CA LEU A 171 -8.50 20.69 -5.43
C LEU A 171 -7.58 20.16 -6.55
N PRO A 172 -7.95 20.30 -7.83
CA PRO A 172 -7.12 19.82 -8.95
C PRO A 172 -5.70 20.42 -8.99
N VAL A 173 -5.51 21.61 -8.43
CA VAL A 173 -4.22 22.31 -8.40
C VAL A 173 -3.22 21.73 -7.38
N GLU A 174 -3.69 20.90 -6.45
CA GLU A 174 -2.85 20.33 -5.39
C GLU A 174 -2.12 19.08 -5.91
N THR A 175 -0.93 19.23 -6.47
CA THR A 175 -0.18 18.11 -7.12
C THR A 175 0.95 17.56 -6.25
N THR A 176 0.78 17.60 -4.92
CA THR A 176 1.74 17.02 -3.97
C THR A 176 1.29 15.62 -3.54
N PRO A 177 2.19 14.76 -3.03
CA PRO A 177 1.86 13.37 -2.73
C PRO A 177 0.67 13.17 -1.77
N GLY A 178 0.45 14.07 -0.81
CA GLY A 178 -0.67 13.97 0.13
C GLY A 178 -2.04 14.09 -0.54
N PRO A 179 -2.30 15.17 -1.29
CA PRO A 179 -3.42 15.30 -2.22
C PRO A 179 -3.60 14.10 -3.16
N ASP A 180 -2.54 13.58 -3.77
CA ASP A 180 -2.65 12.43 -4.69
C ASP A 180 -3.14 11.16 -3.96
N LEU A 181 -2.58 10.88 -2.78
CA LEU A 181 -3.04 9.78 -1.93
C LEU A 181 -4.51 9.97 -1.50
N ALA A 182 -4.92 11.21 -1.19
CA ALA A 182 -6.31 11.53 -0.86
C ALA A 182 -7.26 11.32 -2.04
N ARG A 183 -6.87 11.69 -3.28
CA ARG A 183 -7.65 11.41 -4.50
C ARG A 183 -7.84 9.92 -4.73
N ILE A 184 -6.77 9.12 -4.63
CA ILE A 184 -6.85 7.66 -4.77
C ILE A 184 -7.85 7.07 -3.76
N LYS A 185 -7.75 7.47 -2.49
CA LYS A 185 -8.66 7.04 -1.44
C LYS A 185 -10.11 7.45 -1.74
N TRP A 186 -10.33 8.69 -2.14
CA TRP A 186 -11.65 9.24 -2.44
C TRP A 186 -12.34 8.47 -3.57
N TYR A 187 -11.68 8.30 -4.71
CA TYR A 187 -12.26 7.59 -5.85
C TYR A 187 -12.44 6.09 -5.60
N ARG A 188 -11.56 5.45 -4.83
CA ARG A 188 -11.78 4.07 -4.35
C ARG A 188 -13.06 3.96 -3.52
N ASN A 189 -13.32 4.94 -2.66
CA ASN A 189 -14.52 4.97 -1.82
C ASN A 189 -15.77 5.18 -2.67
N ILE A 190 -15.75 6.12 -3.62
CA ILE A 190 -16.84 6.33 -4.57
C ILE A 190 -17.18 5.04 -5.32
N LEU A 191 -16.18 4.37 -5.91
CA LEU A 191 -16.42 3.13 -6.65
C LEU A 191 -16.96 1.99 -5.78
N ALA A 192 -16.56 1.93 -4.51
CA ALA A 192 -17.03 0.91 -3.58
C ALA A 192 -18.50 1.09 -3.17
N HIS A 193 -19.01 2.33 -3.22
CA HIS A 193 -20.38 2.69 -2.89
C HIS A 193 -21.23 3.03 -4.12
N HIS A 194 -20.72 2.79 -5.33
CA HIS A 194 -21.45 3.08 -6.54
C HIS A 194 -22.55 2.02 -6.75
N ASP A 195 -23.81 2.44 -6.83
CA ASP A 195 -24.98 1.55 -6.90
C ASP A 195 -25.12 0.82 -8.25
N SER A 196 -24.33 1.21 -9.25
CA SER A 196 -24.30 0.59 -10.58
C SER A 196 -22.88 0.36 -11.07
N ASN A 197 -22.71 -0.55 -12.02
CA ASN A 197 -21.42 -0.74 -12.72
C ASN A 197 -21.30 0.21 -13.92
N LYS A 198 -21.86 1.42 -13.83
CA LYS A 198 -21.94 2.40 -14.93
C LYS A 198 -21.41 3.75 -14.46
N MET A 199 -20.68 4.45 -15.33
CA MET A 199 -20.14 5.77 -15.04
C MET A 199 -20.22 6.67 -16.27
N ALA A 200 -20.82 7.85 -16.12
CA ALA A 200 -20.90 8.83 -17.19
C ALA A 200 -19.50 9.28 -17.64
N THR A 201 -19.32 9.54 -18.94
CA THR A 201 -18.02 9.89 -19.54
C THR A 201 -17.40 11.15 -18.92
N GLY A 202 -18.22 12.14 -18.53
CA GLY A 202 -17.73 13.34 -17.83
C GLY A 202 -17.12 13.05 -16.45
N ASP A 203 -17.78 12.19 -15.67
CA ASP A 203 -17.29 11.78 -14.34
C ASP A 203 -16.02 10.93 -14.46
N PHE A 204 -16.00 10.02 -15.44
CA PHE A 204 -14.83 9.22 -15.77
C PHE A 204 -13.63 10.10 -16.13
N ASN A 205 -13.80 11.06 -17.06
CA ASN A 205 -12.70 11.93 -17.49
C ASN A 205 -12.18 12.79 -16.33
N THR A 206 -13.07 13.28 -15.47
CA THR A 206 -12.70 14.04 -14.28
C THR A 206 -11.90 13.17 -13.30
N ALA A 207 -12.37 11.95 -13.03
CA ALA A 207 -11.68 11.03 -12.15
C ALA A 207 -10.31 10.60 -12.70
N TRP A 208 -10.28 10.24 -13.98
CA TRP A 208 -9.06 9.84 -14.67
C TRP A 208 -8.01 10.95 -14.62
N SER A 209 -8.38 12.16 -15.03
CA SER A 209 -7.49 13.31 -15.02
C SER A 209 -6.99 13.67 -13.62
N ASN A 210 -7.76 13.41 -12.57
CA ASN A 210 -7.35 13.68 -11.19
C ASN A 210 -6.40 12.61 -10.65
N ILE A 211 -6.48 11.37 -11.14
CA ILE A 211 -5.65 10.26 -10.65
C ILE A 211 -4.37 10.11 -11.47
N SER A 212 -4.39 10.42 -12.77
CA SER A 212 -3.26 10.20 -13.68
C SER A 212 -2.28 11.39 -13.79
N ILE A 213 -2.24 12.26 -12.77
CA ILE A 213 -1.42 13.49 -12.76
C ILE A 213 0.03 13.16 -12.42
#